data_AF-A0A2D9WSH5-F1
#
_entry.id   AF-A0A2D9WSH5-F1
#
_cell.length_a   1.000
_cell.length_b   1.000
_cell.length_c   1.000
_cell.angle_alpha   90.00
_cell.angle_beta   90.00
_cell.angle_gamma   90.00
#
_symmetry.space_group_name_H-M   'P 1'
#
loop_
_entity.id
_entity.type
_entity.pdbx_description
1 polymer ?
#
loop_
_entity_poly.entity_id
_entity_poly.type
_entity_poly.pdbx_seq_one_letter_code
_entity_poly.pdbx_strand_id
1 'polypeptide(L)'
;MSLDQKVGQLYSVWTASKYGQEEINEIKRIINKYHIGGLIFSLGNINDQIISHNIFQEQSNIPLLISMDAEWGLGMRLDDGFSFPYNITLGALRDDSLVFKVGQRIGEH
;
A
#
# COMPACT_ATOMS: atom_id res chain seq x y z
N MET A 1 -12.46 16.59 -14.57
CA MET A 1 -11.48 17.00 -13.54
C MET A 1 -11.08 18.46 -13.73
N SER A 2 -11.08 19.25 -12.67
CA SER A 2 -10.47 20.59 -12.64
C SER A 2 -8.94 20.51 -12.66
N LEU A 3 -8.24 21.65 -12.83
CA LEU A 3 -6.77 21.69 -12.70
C LEU A 3 -6.33 21.23 -11.31
N ASP A 4 -7.01 21.69 -10.27
CA ASP A 4 -6.72 21.32 -8.88
C ASP A 4 -6.83 19.80 -8.66
N GLN A 5 -7.89 19.18 -9.19
CA GLN A 5 -8.04 17.72 -9.18
C GLN A 5 -6.92 17.00 -9.94
N LYS A 6 -6.50 17.53 -11.10
CA LYS A 6 -5.39 16.93 -11.87
C LYS A 6 -4.07 17.01 -11.11
N VAL A 7 -3.81 18.11 -10.42
CA VAL A 7 -2.62 18.27 -9.57
C VAL A 7 -2.68 17.29 -8.39
N GLY A 8 -3.84 17.17 -7.74
CA GLY A 8 -4.08 16.20 -6.67
C GLY A 8 -3.72 14.76 -7.07
N GLN A 9 -4.10 14.34 -8.27
CA GLN A 9 -3.80 12.99 -8.77
C GLN A 9 -2.30 12.67 -8.92
N LEU A 10 -1.42 13.67 -8.88
CA LEU A 10 0.03 13.47 -8.92
C LEU A 10 0.65 13.16 -7.55
N TYR A 11 -0.14 13.26 -6.47
CA TYR A 11 0.32 13.00 -5.11
C TYR A 11 -0.12 11.64 -4.61
N SER A 12 0.84 10.92 -4.01
CA SER A 12 0.60 9.76 -3.17
C SER A 12 0.95 10.11 -1.73
N VAL A 13 0.08 9.77 -0.79
CA VAL A 13 0.24 10.11 0.63
C VAL A 13 0.53 8.86 1.44
N TRP A 14 1.51 8.96 2.33
CA TRP A 14 1.85 7.89 3.26
C TRP A 14 0.76 7.73 4.32
N THR A 15 0.42 6.49 4.65
CA THR A 15 -0.51 6.18 5.73
C THR A 15 -0.19 4.87 6.43
N ALA A 16 -0.60 4.74 7.69
CA ALA A 16 -0.43 3.53 8.48
C ALA A 16 -1.67 3.13 9.27
N SER A 17 -2.18 1.92 9.01
CA SER A 17 -3.37 1.41 9.69
C SER A 17 -3.17 1.21 11.19
N LYS A 18 -1.92 1.08 11.65
CA LYS A 18 -1.53 1.02 13.07
C LYS A 18 -2.07 2.17 13.91
N TYR A 19 -2.31 3.35 13.34
CA TYR A 19 -2.79 4.53 14.06
C TYR A 19 -4.31 4.61 14.17
N GLY A 20 -5.04 3.66 13.56
CA GLY A 20 -6.48 3.51 13.72
C GLY A 20 -7.30 4.72 13.26
N GLN A 21 -8.33 5.07 14.03
CA GLN A 21 -9.38 5.99 13.58
C GLN A 21 -8.89 7.44 13.34
N GLU A 22 -7.88 7.89 14.08
CA GLU A 22 -7.33 9.24 13.92
C GLU A 22 -6.72 9.42 12.52
N GLU A 23 -5.87 8.47 12.13
CA GLU A 23 -5.26 8.41 10.79
C GLU A 23 -6.33 8.29 9.71
N ILE A 24 -7.32 7.41 9.90
CA ILE A 24 -8.43 7.26 8.94
C ILE A 24 -9.12 8.60 8.70
N ASN A 25 -9.43 9.35 9.75
CA ASN A 25 -10.10 10.63 9.63
C ASN A 25 -9.26 11.66 8.87
N GLU A 26 -7.95 11.69 9.13
CA GLU A 26 -7.04 12.61 8.46
C GLU A 26 -6.88 12.26 6.98
N ILE A 27 -6.69 10.98 6.63
CA ILE A 27 -6.59 10.55 5.24
C ILE A 27 -7.89 10.81 4.47
N LYS A 28 -9.05 10.57 5.08
CA LYS A 28 -10.34 10.95 4.48
C LYS A 28 -10.42 12.44 4.19
N ARG A 29 -9.94 13.29 5.10
CA ARG A 29 -9.88 14.74 4.90
C ARG A 29 -8.97 15.10 3.73
N ILE A 30 -7.81 14.45 3.62
CA ILE A 30 -6.84 14.65 2.54
C ILE A 30 -7.42 14.23 1.18
N ILE A 31 -8.05 13.04 1.09
CA ILE A 31 -8.72 12.56 -0.12
C ILE A 31 -9.77 13.55 -0.61
N ASN A 32 -10.66 13.97 0.30
CA ASN A 32 -11.77 14.86 -0.05
C ASN A 32 -11.31 16.27 -0.41
N LYS A 33 -10.30 16.80 0.30
CA LYS A 33 -9.84 18.18 0.12
C LYS A 33 -8.88 18.34 -1.06
N TYR A 34 -7.98 17.38 -1.26
CA TYR A 34 -6.87 17.51 -2.22
C TYR A 34 -6.99 16.57 -3.41
N HIS A 35 -7.99 15.68 -3.43
CA HIS A 35 -8.23 14.78 -4.56
C HIS A 35 -6.97 13.98 -4.96
N ILE A 36 -6.30 13.42 -3.96
CA ILE A 36 -5.04 12.68 -4.14
C ILE A 36 -5.22 11.49 -5.09
N GLY A 37 -4.14 11.11 -5.78
CA GLY A 37 -4.16 10.00 -6.74
C GLY A 37 -3.81 8.65 -6.13
N GLY A 38 -3.15 8.62 -4.99
CA GLY A 38 -2.73 7.36 -4.38
C GLY A 38 -2.41 7.44 -2.90
N LEU A 39 -2.20 6.26 -2.35
CA LEU A 39 -1.74 6.04 -0.99
C LEU A 39 -0.59 5.05 -1.00
N ILE A 40 0.37 5.25 -0.09
CA ILE A 40 1.38 4.24 0.25
C ILE A 40 1.12 3.75 1.67
N PHE A 41 0.66 2.51 1.80
CA PHE A 41 0.43 1.87 3.09
C PHE A 41 1.74 1.43 3.73
N SER A 42 1.80 1.60 5.04
CA SER A 42 2.88 1.19 5.91
C SER A 42 2.30 0.72 7.25
N LEU A 43 3.14 0.14 8.12
CA LEU A 43 2.90 -0.21 9.54
C LEU A 43 1.44 -0.58 9.92
N GLY A 44 1.20 -1.83 10.26
CA GLY A 44 -0.06 -2.25 10.86
C GLY A 44 -0.26 -3.75 10.75
N ASN A 45 -1.52 -4.17 10.74
CA ASN A 45 -1.90 -5.56 10.48
C ASN A 45 -2.74 -5.65 9.20
N ILE A 46 -2.82 -6.84 8.61
CA ILE A 46 -3.57 -7.14 7.39
C ILE A 46 -5.03 -6.68 7.52
N ASN A 47 -5.71 -7.07 8.60
CA ASN A 47 -7.13 -6.75 8.77
C ASN A 47 -7.39 -5.24 8.88
N ASP A 48 -6.55 -4.53 9.63
CA ASP A 48 -6.68 -3.08 9.81
C ASP A 48 -6.43 -2.33 8.48
N GLN A 49 -5.48 -2.80 7.67
CA GLN A 49 -5.24 -2.27 6.34
C GLN A 49 -6.42 -2.54 5.40
N ILE A 50 -7.01 -3.74 5.40
CA ILE A 50 -8.18 -4.07 4.56
C ILE A 50 -9.35 -3.12 4.88
N ILE A 51 -9.62 -2.90 6.18
CA ILE A 51 -10.68 -1.99 6.62
C ILE A 51 -10.38 -0.56 6.13
N SER A 52 -9.18 -0.07 6.38
CA SER A 52 -8.76 1.29 5.98
C SER A 52 -8.81 1.47 4.45
N HIS A 53 -8.31 0.49 3.70
CA HIS A 53 -8.33 0.45 2.23
C HIS A 53 -9.75 0.62 1.70
N ASN A 54 -10.70 -0.19 2.18
CA ASN A 54 -12.08 -0.15 1.72
C ASN A 54 -12.73 1.21 2.00
N ILE A 55 -12.50 1.75 3.20
CA ILE A 55 -12.97 3.08 3.57
C ILE A 55 -12.40 4.13 2.61
N PHE A 56 -11.10 4.14 2.35
CA PHE A 56 -10.47 5.15 1.50
C PHE A 56 -10.90 5.05 0.03
N GLN A 57 -11.05 3.84 -0.51
CA GLN A 57 -11.56 3.64 -1.87
C GLN A 57 -12.99 4.12 -2.03
N GLU A 58 -13.86 3.89 -1.04
CA GLU A 58 -15.24 4.39 -1.06
C GLU A 58 -15.32 5.93 -1.01
N GLN A 59 -14.35 6.58 -0.36
CA GLN A 59 -14.31 8.04 -0.28
C GLN A 59 -13.79 8.73 -1.54
N SER A 60 -13.06 8.02 -2.40
CA SER A 60 -12.46 8.61 -3.58
C SER A 60 -13.32 8.41 -4.83
N ASN A 61 -13.61 9.50 -5.55
CA ASN A 61 -14.35 9.43 -6.81
C ASN A 61 -13.56 8.75 -7.95
N ILE A 62 -12.23 8.81 -7.88
CA ILE A 62 -11.30 8.11 -8.79
C ILE A 62 -10.58 7.08 -7.94
N PRO A 63 -10.54 5.79 -8.33
CA PRO A 63 -9.86 4.77 -7.55
C PRO A 63 -8.42 5.16 -7.23
N LEU A 64 -8.07 5.11 -5.94
CA LEU A 64 -6.74 5.44 -5.46
C LEU A 64 -5.76 4.36 -5.91
N LEU A 65 -4.59 4.77 -6.41
CA LEU A 65 -3.46 3.86 -6.58
C LEU A 65 -2.92 3.47 -5.20
N ILE A 66 -3.07 2.20 -4.85
CA ILE A 66 -2.60 1.67 -3.57
C ILE A 66 -1.22 1.04 -3.77
N SER A 67 -0.26 1.47 -2.96
CA SER A 67 1.12 1.06 -3.04
C SER A 67 1.66 0.67 -1.66
N MET A 68 2.76 -0.07 -1.64
CA MET A 68 3.45 -0.53 -0.43
C MET A 68 4.88 -0.93 -0.80
N ASP A 69 5.83 -0.71 0.10
CA ASP A 69 7.15 -1.36 -0.01
C ASP A 69 7.05 -2.79 0.56
N ALA A 70 6.89 -3.76 -0.31
CA ALA A 70 6.76 -5.18 0.04
C ALA A 70 7.91 -6.02 -0.56
N GLU A 71 9.14 -5.51 -0.48
CA GLU A 71 10.31 -6.04 -1.20
C GLU A 71 10.62 -7.51 -0.86
N TRP A 72 10.32 -7.93 0.36
CA TRP A 72 10.47 -9.30 0.83
C TRP A 72 9.15 -9.87 1.36
N GLY A 73 8.02 -9.39 0.83
CA GLY A 73 6.68 -9.77 1.25
C GLY A 73 6.00 -8.75 2.16
N LEU A 74 4.72 -9.01 2.45
CA LEU A 74 3.88 -8.11 3.25
C LEU A 74 4.42 -7.92 4.68
N GLY A 75 5.16 -8.89 5.20
CA GLY A 75 5.84 -8.80 6.49
C GLY A 75 6.80 -7.61 6.62
N MET A 76 7.17 -6.95 5.51
CA MET A 76 7.96 -5.71 5.54
C MET A 76 7.23 -4.54 6.16
N ARG A 77 5.90 -4.52 6.06
CA ARG A 77 5.06 -3.41 6.54
C ARG A 77 3.95 -3.85 7.48
N LEU A 78 3.53 -5.11 7.40
CA LEU A 78 2.44 -5.67 8.20
C LEU A 78 2.97 -6.70 9.19
N ASP A 79 2.68 -6.50 10.47
CA ASP A 79 3.23 -7.30 11.57
C ASP A 79 2.79 -8.77 11.50
N ASP A 80 1.61 -9.05 10.94
CA ASP A 80 1.04 -10.37 10.69
C ASP A 80 1.17 -10.83 9.22
N GLY A 81 2.00 -10.14 8.42
CA GLY A 81 2.30 -10.44 7.03
C GLY A 81 3.30 -11.59 6.84
N PHE A 82 3.26 -12.22 5.67
CA PHE A 82 4.24 -13.23 5.28
C PHE A 82 5.55 -12.59 4.77
N SER A 83 6.67 -13.26 5.06
CA SER A 83 8.02 -12.83 4.69
C SER A 83 8.74 -13.89 3.87
N PHE A 84 9.40 -13.46 2.80
CA PHE A 84 10.33 -14.23 1.99
C PHE A 84 11.78 -13.97 2.43
N PRO A 85 12.74 -14.80 1.98
CA PRO A 85 14.16 -14.46 2.12
C PRO A 85 14.48 -13.11 1.48
N TYR A 86 15.39 -12.36 2.09
CA TYR A 86 15.85 -11.06 1.56
C TYR A 86 16.46 -11.19 0.15
N ASN A 87 16.44 -10.09 -0.60
CA ASN A 87 16.94 -10.03 -1.97
C ASN A 87 18.39 -10.50 -2.12
N ILE A 88 19.26 -10.28 -1.13
CA ILE A 88 20.64 -10.82 -1.15
C ILE A 88 20.67 -12.35 -1.10
N THR A 89 19.76 -12.99 -0.37
CA THR A 89 19.61 -14.44 -0.33
C THR A 89 19.03 -14.97 -1.64
N LEU A 90 18.04 -14.28 -2.20
CA LEU A 90 17.47 -14.62 -3.50
C LEU A 90 18.50 -14.49 -4.63
N GLY A 91 19.40 -13.50 -4.55
CA GLY A 91 20.49 -13.32 -5.50
C GLY A 91 21.57 -14.41 -5.47
N ALA A 92 21.60 -15.24 -4.42
CA ALA A 92 22.50 -16.39 -4.34
C ALA A 92 21.93 -17.65 -5.02
N LEU A 93 20.66 -17.62 -5.45
CA LEU A 93 20.03 -18.73 -6.16
C LEU A 93 20.63 -18.90 -7.56
N ARG A 94 20.58 -20.13 -8.08
CA ARG A 94 20.95 -20.44 -9.47
C ARG A 94 19.75 -20.57 -10.41
N ASP A 95 18.55 -20.55 -9.85
CA ASP A 95 17.29 -20.74 -10.56
C ASP A 95 16.41 -19.50 -10.41
N ASP A 96 16.40 -18.66 -11.44
CA ASP A 96 15.64 -17.42 -11.50
C ASP A 96 14.12 -17.65 -11.48
N SER A 97 13.65 -18.88 -11.75
CA SER A 97 12.23 -19.21 -11.66
C SER A 97 11.69 -19.06 -10.24
N LEU A 98 12.55 -19.24 -9.23
CA LEU A 98 12.18 -19.02 -7.83
C LEU A 98 12.00 -17.52 -7.53
N VAL A 99 12.85 -16.65 -8.10
CA VAL A 99 12.72 -15.19 -7.96
C VAL A 99 11.42 -14.71 -8.59
N PHE A 100 11.09 -15.21 -9.78
CA PHE A 100 9.80 -14.93 -10.43
C PHE A 100 8.61 -15.36 -9.56
N LYS A 101 8.65 -16.58 -9.00
CA LYS A 101 7.59 -17.10 -8.13
C LYS A 101 7.43 -16.28 -6.85
N VAL A 102 8.52 -15.76 -6.27
CA VAL A 102 8.44 -14.85 -5.12
C VAL A 102 7.71 -13.58 -5.51
N GLY A 103 8.10 -12.92 -6.61
CA GLY A 103 7.41 -11.72 -7.09
C GLY A 103 5.94 -11.96 -7.41
N GLN A 104 5.60 -13.06 -8.09
CA GLN A 104 4.22 -13.46 -8.33
C GLN A 104 3.45 -13.61 -7.02
N ARG A 105 4.02 -14.32 -6.04
CA ARG A 105 3.34 -14.59 -4.78
C ARG A 105 3.12 -13.33 -3.95
N ILE A 106 4.05 -12.37 -3.99
CA ILE A 106 3.87 -11.05 -3.36
C ILE A 106 2.69 -10.31 -3.99
N GLY A 107 2.54 -10.36 -5.32
CA GLY A 107 1.45 -9.68 -6.04
C GLY A 107 0.08 -10.38 -5.99
N GLU A 108 0.01 -11.65 -5.59
CA GLU A 108 -1.25 -12.38 -5.39
C GLU A 108 -1.96 -12.04 -4.06
N HIS A 109 -1.24 -11.41 -3.12
CA HIS A 109 -1.77 -10.98 -1.84
C HIS A 109 -2.51 -9.64 -1.95
#